data_AF-A0A1E5W3P7-F1
#
_entry.id   AF-A0A1E5W3P7-F1
#
_cell.length_a   1.000
_cell.length_b   1.000
_cell.length_c   1.000
_cell.angle_alpha   90.00
_cell.angle_beta   90.00
_cell.angle_gamma   90.00
#
_symmetry.space_group_name_H-M   'P 1'
#
loop_
_entity.id
_entity.type
_entity.pdbx_description
1 polymer ?
#
loop_
_entity_poly.entity_id
_entity_poly.type
_entity_poly.pdbx_seq_one_letter_code
_entity_poly.pdbx_strand_id
1 'polypeptide(L)'
;MAGRFLLLRKLPSWGMSASTVSLLRKEKRTEVHIFTWPFQNCAIGTLQLYHQFPMFIYLYAVVMIFYSHTTVLATAEVNKSEIDRQSLLCFKSGIYSDPLGVLNAWRSTSLNFCSWPGISCSTSRVPARVVSLNLNSALLGGQIPGCVANLTSLSQMHLADNSLSGAIPDELGILAGNHLEGNFPDSLGTSMSLSYVNLANNSLTGAIPQSLASSSSLGTLILSRNSLTGSIPASLFANLSTLTIVDLQMNSLTGVIPPFGNILNGNLPGSIGNLSTNLENLLLGSNQISGSIVEISNLVNLTVLSLEDNLLSGSIPARIGKLQNLFILNLSKNKLSGQIPSTIGNVLLDYGMTARVGDFGSAKFLSQDSGGLKHLVSIQGTIIQGTIGYLVPEYVMGCGVTRQGDVYSFGVLILEMITGRRPTDEMFVDGLNLHNFTSFMFPDRIAEILDPHMAHDEHRLYGEMWMRSYIIPLVAPGLSCSMGSLKDRPGMQNVCAKLCAIKEAFLESCD
;
A
#
# COMPACT_ATOMS: atom_id res chain seq x y z
N MET A 1 -54.40 27.67 29.25
CA MET A 1 -53.31 26.89 28.62
C MET A 1 -52.78 27.72 27.44
N ALA A 2 -51.78 28.61 27.51
CA ALA A 2 -50.63 28.79 28.42
C ALA A 2 -49.70 27.56 28.47
N GLY A 3 -48.40 27.63 28.13
CA GLY A 3 -47.51 28.71 27.61
C GLY A 3 -46.51 28.14 26.56
N ARG A 4 -45.75 28.90 25.74
CA ARG A 4 -44.72 29.95 26.00
C ARG A 4 -43.50 29.41 26.80
N PHE A 5 -42.21 29.72 26.54
CA PHE A 5 -41.56 30.71 25.63
C PHE A 5 -40.05 30.39 25.34
N LEU A 6 -39.38 31.34 24.65
CA LEU A 6 -38.01 31.43 24.11
C LEU A 6 -36.76 31.19 25.03
N LEU A 7 -35.68 30.64 24.42
CA LEU A 7 -34.32 31.20 24.18
C LEU A 7 -33.49 31.83 25.35
N LEU A 8 -32.24 31.35 25.58
CA LEU A 8 -30.98 32.15 25.65
C LEU A 8 -29.69 31.38 26.02
N ARG A 9 -28.53 31.89 25.56
CA ARG A 9 -27.14 31.50 25.98
C ARG A 9 -26.74 32.21 27.29
N LYS A 10 -25.94 31.56 28.16
CA LYS A 10 -24.81 32.18 28.89
C LYS A 10 -23.92 31.18 29.67
N LEU A 11 -22.62 31.49 29.75
CA LEU A 11 -21.60 31.04 30.74
C LEU A 11 -21.64 32.01 31.98
N PRO A 12 -20.85 31.90 33.09
CA PRO A 12 -19.88 30.87 33.59
C PRO A 12 -20.03 30.57 35.13
N SER A 13 -18.93 30.17 35.82
CA SER A 13 -18.64 30.09 37.28
C SER A 13 -19.25 28.93 38.10
N TRP A 14 -18.47 28.05 38.78
CA TRP A 14 -17.62 28.20 40.00
C TRP A 14 -18.41 28.39 41.31
N GLY A 15 -18.27 27.46 42.28
CA GLY A 15 -18.76 27.64 43.67
C GLY A 15 -19.09 26.34 44.43
N MET A 16 -18.29 26.00 45.44
CA MET A 16 -18.46 24.88 46.39
C MET A 16 -19.74 25.04 47.26
N SER A 17 -20.39 24.01 47.82
CA SER A 17 -19.86 23.09 48.85
C SER A 17 -20.91 22.08 49.36
N ALA A 18 -20.45 20.97 50.00
CA ALA A 18 -21.05 20.17 51.09
C ALA A 18 -22.58 19.84 51.06
N SER A 19 -23.10 18.60 51.19
CA SER A 19 -22.64 17.31 51.78
C SER A 19 -23.56 16.15 51.25
N THR A 20 -23.56 14.86 51.65
CA THR A 20 -22.73 14.02 52.56
C THR A 20 -22.85 12.51 52.25
N VAL A 21 -21.81 11.72 52.56
CA VAL A 21 -21.73 10.27 52.96
C VAL A 21 -22.84 9.29 52.47
N SER A 22 -22.57 8.25 51.66
CA SER A 22 -21.87 6.97 51.98
C SER A 22 -21.89 6.02 50.74
N LEU A 23 -21.08 4.96 50.53
CA LEU A 23 -20.02 4.30 51.31
C LEU A 23 -19.00 3.55 50.38
N LEU A 24 -17.68 3.74 50.60
CA LEU A 24 -16.51 2.81 50.48
C LEU A 24 -16.30 1.85 49.27
N ARG A 25 -15.07 1.51 48.83
CA ARG A 25 -13.74 2.18 48.86
C ARG A 25 -12.76 1.41 47.94
N LYS A 26 -11.71 2.08 47.45
CA LYS A 26 -10.51 1.48 46.83
C LYS A 26 -9.24 2.11 47.45
N GLU A 27 -8.08 1.54 47.11
CA GLU A 27 -6.68 1.99 47.29
C GLU A 27 -6.41 3.52 47.48
N LYS A 28 -5.29 4.04 48.03
CA LYS A 28 -3.89 3.55 48.11
C LYS A 28 -3.03 4.41 49.09
N ARG A 29 -1.95 3.80 49.62
CA ARG A 29 -0.60 4.34 49.99
C ARG A 29 -0.37 5.58 50.91
N THR A 30 0.60 5.35 51.81
CA THR A 30 1.67 6.24 52.35
C THR A 30 1.34 7.57 53.05
N GLU A 31 1.75 7.65 54.32
CA GLU A 31 2.51 8.81 54.81
C GLU A 31 3.50 8.41 55.92
N VAL A 32 4.52 9.25 56.14
CA VAL A 32 5.62 9.07 57.11
C VAL A 32 5.30 9.88 58.36
N HIS A 33 5.44 9.31 59.56
CA HIS A 33 5.58 10.14 60.76
C HIS A 33 6.56 9.57 61.80
N ILE A 34 7.46 10.46 62.23
CA ILE A 34 8.41 10.34 63.33
C ILE A 34 7.65 10.48 64.65
N PHE A 35 7.90 9.63 65.66
CA PHE A 35 7.69 10.00 67.07
C PHE A 35 8.68 9.30 68.03
N THR A 36 9.52 10.15 68.66
CA THR A 36 10.05 10.14 70.04
C THR A 36 10.26 8.85 70.85
N TRP A 37 11.42 8.81 71.52
CA TRP A 37 11.73 8.00 72.72
C TRP A 37 10.82 8.30 73.92
N PRO A 38 10.75 7.39 74.92
CA PRO A 38 11.52 7.66 76.15
C PRO A 38 12.32 6.45 76.71
N PHE A 39 13.31 6.74 77.56
CA PHE A 39 14.09 5.79 78.36
C PHE A 39 13.28 5.21 79.54
N GLN A 40 13.52 3.94 79.90
CA GLN A 40 13.76 3.53 81.30
C GLN A 40 14.54 2.19 81.34
N ASN A 41 15.30 1.94 82.42
CA ASN A 41 16.38 0.96 82.48
C ASN A 41 16.02 -0.44 83.05
N CYS A 42 16.95 -1.36 82.80
CA CYS A 42 17.47 -2.38 83.74
C CYS A 42 16.83 -3.78 83.80
N ALA A 43 17.54 -4.77 83.24
CA ALA A 43 17.93 -5.98 83.96
C ALA A 43 19.14 -6.65 83.28
N ILE A 44 20.08 -7.15 84.08
CA ILE A 44 21.29 -7.85 83.62
C ILE A 44 20.98 -9.35 83.49
N GLY A 45 21.31 -9.96 82.35
CA GLY A 45 21.10 -11.39 82.10
C GLY A 45 22.25 -11.99 81.29
N THR A 46 22.97 -12.93 81.89
CA THR A 46 24.22 -13.53 81.38
C THR A 46 24.01 -14.62 80.32
N LEU A 47 24.92 -14.65 79.33
CA LEU A 47 25.36 -15.80 78.51
C LEU A 47 24.30 -16.78 77.96
N GLN A 48 24.14 -16.77 76.63
CA GLN A 48 24.05 -18.03 75.85
C GLN A 48 24.44 -17.84 74.36
N LEU A 49 25.65 -18.29 74.02
CA LEU A 49 26.21 -18.27 72.66
C LEU A 49 25.65 -19.42 71.79
N TYR A 50 24.33 -19.47 71.54
CA TYR A 50 23.72 -20.60 70.83
C TYR A 50 22.50 -20.29 69.92
N HIS A 51 22.45 -19.12 69.26
CA HIS A 51 21.35 -18.81 68.32
C HIS A 51 21.69 -18.18 66.96
N GLN A 52 22.96 -17.86 66.64
CA GLN A 52 23.30 -17.26 65.33
C GLN A 52 23.63 -18.26 64.20
N PHE A 53 23.96 -19.52 64.51
CA PHE A 53 24.27 -20.55 63.51
C PHE A 53 23.17 -20.81 62.45
N PRO A 54 21.87 -20.96 62.79
CA PRO A 54 20.86 -21.26 61.78
C PRO A 54 20.63 -20.11 60.79
N MET A 55 20.80 -18.85 61.19
CA MET A 55 20.70 -17.69 60.30
C MET A 55 21.84 -17.64 59.28
N PHE A 56 23.07 -17.97 59.67
CA PHE A 56 24.20 -18.06 58.73
C PHE A 56 24.04 -19.23 57.75
N ILE A 57 23.54 -20.39 58.19
CA ILE A 57 23.26 -21.52 57.30
C ILE A 57 22.12 -21.18 56.32
N TYR A 58 21.06 -20.51 56.79
CA TYR A 58 19.95 -20.07 55.93
C TYR A 58 20.41 -19.02 54.90
N LEU A 59 21.18 -18.01 55.34
CA LEU A 59 21.73 -16.99 54.44
C LEU A 59 22.70 -17.60 53.43
N TYR A 60 23.57 -18.53 53.85
CA TYR A 60 24.47 -19.25 52.96
C TYR A 60 23.70 -20.12 51.95
N ALA A 61 22.68 -20.85 52.39
CA ALA A 61 21.82 -21.63 51.49
C ALA A 61 21.10 -20.74 50.47
N VAL A 62 20.55 -19.60 50.90
CA VAL A 62 19.92 -18.61 50.01
C VAL A 62 20.92 -18.02 49.02
N VAL A 63 22.13 -17.64 49.46
CA VAL A 63 23.20 -17.16 48.57
C VAL A 63 23.63 -18.23 47.57
N MET A 64 23.77 -19.49 48.00
CA MET A 64 24.09 -20.62 47.12
C MET A 64 22.98 -20.95 46.13
N ILE A 65 21.70 -20.76 46.50
CA ILE A 65 20.54 -20.87 45.60
C ILE A 65 20.51 -19.72 44.59
N PHE A 66 20.84 -18.49 44.99
CA PHE A 66 21.00 -17.38 44.05
C PHE A 66 22.22 -17.57 43.12
N TYR A 67 23.33 -18.12 43.61
CA TYR A 67 24.49 -18.46 42.79
C TYR A 67 24.20 -19.61 41.80
N SER A 68 23.47 -20.65 42.23
CA SER A 68 23.08 -21.75 41.33
C SER A 68 22.05 -21.30 40.30
N HIS A 69 21.06 -20.48 40.66
CA HIS A 69 20.11 -19.94 39.67
C HIS A 69 20.77 -18.98 38.68
N THR A 70 21.67 -18.09 39.13
CA THR A 70 22.37 -17.17 38.20
C THR A 70 23.32 -17.91 37.26
N THR A 71 24.02 -18.96 37.71
CA THR A 71 24.84 -19.81 36.84
C THR A 71 24.02 -20.70 35.89
N VAL A 72 22.87 -21.22 36.32
CA VAL A 72 21.93 -21.96 35.44
C VAL A 72 21.31 -21.04 34.39
N LEU A 73 20.93 -19.81 34.75
CA LEU A 73 20.42 -18.81 33.78
C LEU A 73 21.51 -18.43 32.78
N ALA A 74 22.73 -18.13 33.25
CA ALA A 74 23.85 -17.78 32.38
C ALA A 74 24.23 -18.92 31.42
N THR A 75 24.24 -20.18 31.86
CA THR A 75 24.53 -21.33 30.98
C THR A 75 23.39 -21.58 29.98
N ALA A 76 22.12 -21.48 30.39
CA ALA A 76 20.97 -21.59 29.50
C ALA A 76 20.93 -20.48 28.43
N GLU A 77 21.41 -19.29 28.75
CA GLU A 77 21.51 -18.17 27.81
C GLU A 77 22.71 -18.30 26.85
N VAL A 78 23.90 -18.63 27.35
CA VAL A 78 25.07 -18.95 26.49
C VAL A 78 24.72 -20.04 25.48
N ASN A 79 23.96 -21.07 25.91
CA ASN A 79 23.51 -22.15 25.02
C ASN A 79 22.65 -21.65 23.85
N LYS A 80 21.79 -20.64 24.05
CA LYS A 80 20.96 -20.07 22.96
C LYS A 80 21.78 -19.30 21.91
N SER A 81 22.85 -18.63 22.34
CA SER A 81 23.76 -17.92 21.43
C SER A 81 24.58 -18.92 20.59
N GLU A 82 24.99 -20.04 21.20
CA GLU A 82 25.67 -21.13 20.48
C GLU A 82 24.72 -21.87 19.52
N ILE A 83 23.44 -22.07 19.88
CA ILE A 83 22.43 -22.62 18.97
C ILE A 83 22.29 -21.74 17.72
N ASP A 84 22.22 -20.41 17.87
CA ASP A 84 22.16 -19.51 16.70
C ASP A 84 23.40 -19.67 15.81
N ARG A 85 24.59 -19.70 16.41
CA ARG A 85 25.86 -19.87 15.69
C ARG A 85 25.93 -21.20 14.93
N GLN A 86 25.49 -22.30 15.55
CA GLN A 86 25.43 -23.61 14.91
C GLN A 86 24.38 -23.64 13.79
N SER A 87 23.27 -22.94 13.95
CA SER A 87 22.22 -22.81 12.92
C SER A 87 22.74 -22.05 11.69
N LEU A 88 23.55 -21.00 11.87
CA LEU A 88 24.23 -20.30 10.79
C LEU A 88 25.30 -21.16 10.09
N LEU A 89 26.09 -21.94 10.84
CA LEU A 89 27.04 -22.88 10.24
C LEU A 89 26.33 -24.01 9.49
N CYS A 90 25.18 -24.45 9.98
CA CYS A 90 24.32 -25.41 9.31
C CYS A 90 23.70 -24.81 8.03
N PHE A 91 23.20 -23.57 8.05
CA PHE A 91 22.80 -22.84 6.84
C PHE A 91 23.91 -22.86 5.78
N LYS A 92 25.13 -22.48 6.16
CA LYS A 92 26.29 -22.54 5.27
C LYS A 92 26.55 -23.94 4.69
N SER A 93 26.28 -25.02 5.43
CA SER A 93 26.45 -26.39 4.92
C SER A 93 25.46 -26.78 3.82
N GLY A 94 24.32 -26.09 3.72
CA GLY A 94 23.36 -26.25 2.61
C GLY A 94 23.75 -25.49 1.34
N ILE A 95 24.75 -24.61 1.41
CA ILE A 95 25.22 -23.79 0.27
C ILE A 95 26.42 -24.48 -0.39
N TYR A 96 26.21 -25.00 -1.61
CA TYR A 96 27.27 -25.65 -2.40
C TYR A 96 28.03 -24.69 -3.32
N SER A 97 27.49 -23.49 -3.58
CA SER A 97 28.08 -22.46 -4.42
C SER A 97 28.02 -21.09 -3.76
N ASP A 98 29.17 -20.47 -3.53
CA ASP A 98 29.32 -19.09 -3.03
C ASP A 98 30.42 -18.39 -3.88
N PRO A 99 30.09 -17.93 -5.11
CA PRO A 99 31.09 -17.39 -6.04
C PRO A 99 31.72 -16.07 -5.57
N LEU A 100 31.00 -15.31 -4.76
CA LEU A 100 31.45 -14.05 -4.18
C LEU A 100 32.20 -14.25 -2.85
N GLY A 101 32.15 -15.46 -2.27
CA GLY A 101 32.83 -15.80 -1.04
C GLY A 101 32.27 -15.11 0.22
N VAL A 102 30.99 -14.73 0.21
CA VAL A 102 30.35 -13.96 1.30
C VAL A 102 30.35 -14.76 2.61
N LEU A 103 30.24 -16.08 2.52
CA LEU A 103 30.21 -16.99 3.65
C LEU A 103 31.63 -17.37 4.14
N ASN A 104 32.72 -16.89 3.52
CA ASN A 104 34.10 -17.24 3.92
C ASN A 104 34.47 -16.80 5.35
N ALA A 105 33.82 -15.77 5.88
CA ALA A 105 33.98 -15.31 7.26
C ALA A 105 33.25 -16.20 8.29
N TRP A 106 32.22 -16.94 7.85
CA TRP A 106 31.43 -17.82 8.70
C TRP A 106 32.25 -19.10 8.99
N ARG A 107 32.91 -19.12 10.15
CA ARG A 107 33.89 -20.15 10.52
C ARG A 107 33.54 -20.77 11.87
N SER A 108 33.68 -22.09 11.99
CA SER A 108 33.49 -22.83 13.24
C SER A 108 34.41 -22.36 14.37
N THR A 109 35.58 -21.78 14.04
CA THR A 109 36.54 -21.20 14.98
C THR A 109 36.22 -19.76 15.41
N SER A 110 35.27 -19.08 14.75
CA SER A 110 34.83 -17.74 15.13
C SER A 110 33.65 -17.82 16.09
N LEU A 111 33.82 -17.23 17.28
CA LEU A 111 32.76 -17.11 18.29
C LEU A 111 31.89 -15.86 18.08
N ASN A 112 32.42 -14.80 17.45
CA ASN A 112 31.68 -13.59 17.15
C ASN A 112 30.97 -13.71 15.79
N PHE A 113 29.82 -14.39 15.78
CA PHE A 113 28.98 -14.52 14.58
C PHE A 113 28.21 -13.24 14.24
N CYS A 114 28.04 -12.33 15.20
CA CYS A 114 27.38 -11.04 14.98
C CYS A 114 28.22 -10.06 14.12
N SER A 115 29.51 -10.36 13.89
CA SER A 115 30.35 -9.64 12.93
C SER A 115 30.49 -10.36 11.58
N TRP A 116 29.72 -11.43 11.32
CA TRP A 116 29.74 -12.11 10.02
C TRP A 116 28.95 -11.31 8.97
N PRO A 117 29.39 -11.27 7.70
CA PRO A 117 28.66 -10.62 6.62
C PRO A 117 27.22 -11.15 6.55
N GLY A 118 26.27 -10.23 6.48
CA GLY A 118 24.84 -10.52 6.42
C GLY A 118 24.15 -10.80 7.76
N ILE A 119 24.87 -10.88 8.88
CA ILE A 119 24.28 -11.15 10.20
C ILE A 119 24.04 -9.85 10.98
N SER A 120 22.86 -9.69 11.56
CA SER A 120 22.58 -8.70 12.60
C SER A 120 22.03 -9.36 13.86
N CYS A 121 22.55 -8.94 15.01
CA CYS A 121 22.16 -9.46 16.32
C CYS A 121 21.40 -8.42 17.16
N SER A 122 20.64 -8.88 18.15
CA SER A 122 19.94 -8.04 19.12
C SER A 122 20.91 -7.20 19.95
N THR A 123 20.87 -5.87 19.81
CA THR A 123 21.74 -4.94 20.54
C THR A 123 21.35 -4.75 22.01
N SER A 124 20.07 -4.99 22.36
CA SER A 124 19.51 -4.73 23.70
C SER A 124 19.35 -5.98 24.58
N ARG A 125 19.83 -7.15 24.13
CA ARG A 125 19.75 -8.41 24.90
C ARG A 125 21.14 -9.04 24.98
N VAL A 126 21.55 -9.35 26.20
CA VAL A 126 22.58 -10.36 26.46
C VAL A 126 21.81 -11.63 26.81
N PRO A 127 22.10 -12.78 26.18
CA PRO A 127 23.13 -13.02 25.18
C PRO A 127 22.70 -12.45 23.81
N ALA A 128 23.66 -12.19 22.93
CA ALA A 128 23.34 -11.77 21.58
C ALA A 128 22.61 -12.91 20.84
N ARG A 129 21.45 -12.58 20.27
CA ARG A 129 20.63 -13.47 19.42
C ARG A 129 20.59 -12.92 18.00
N VAL A 130 20.56 -13.78 17.00
CA VAL A 130 20.38 -13.36 15.60
C VAL A 130 18.96 -12.85 15.42
N VAL A 131 18.82 -11.66 14.81
CA VAL A 131 17.52 -11.03 14.51
C VAL A 131 17.31 -10.78 13.02
N SER A 132 18.39 -10.61 12.24
CA SER A 132 18.32 -10.48 10.78
C SER A 132 19.43 -11.27 10.09
N LEU A 133 19.06 -11.96 9.01
CA LEU A 133 19.96 -12.58 8.03
C LEU A 133 19.70 -11.93 6.67
N ASN A 134 20.69 -11.26 6.09
CA ASN A 134 20.58 -10.59 4.80
C ASN A 134 21.76 -10.98 3.88
N LEU A 135 21.47 -11.78 2.86
CA LEU A 135 22.41 -12.23 1.82
C LEU A 135 21.78 -12.05 0.43
N ASN A 136 21.03 -10.97 0.22
CA ASN A 136 20.45 -10.67 -1.09
C ASN A 136 21.52 -10.53 -2.18
N SER A 137 21.21 -11.02 -3.39
CA SER A 137 22.06 -10.86 -4.58
C SER A 137 23.49 -11.42 -4.45
N ALA A 138 23.69 -12.40 -3.57
CA ALA A 138 25.00 -12.97 -3.25
C ALA A 138 25.42 -14.12 -4.18
N LEU A 139 24.61 -14.47 -5.19
CA LEU A 139 24.81 -15.57 -6.15
C LEU A 139 24.96 -16.95 -5.47
N LEU A 140 24.31 -17.13 -4.31
CA LEU A 140 24.39 -18.37 -3.53
C LEU A 140 23.59 -19.48 -4.21
N GLY A 141 24.25 -20.59 -4.53
CA GLY A 141 23.62 -21.83 -4.98
C GLY A 141 23.60 -22.85 -3.86
N GLY A 142 22.43 -23.41 -3.55
CA GLY A 142 22.26 -24.22 -2.35
C GLY A 142 20.81 -24.65 -2.13
N GLN A 143 20.57 -25.27 -0.97
CA GLN A 143 19.25 -25.42 -0.39
C GLN A 143 19.25 -24.74 0.98
N ILE A 144 18.09 -24.25 1.44
CA ILE A 144 17.95 -23.70 2.79
C ILE A 144 17.68 -24.88 3.74
N PRO A 145 18.61 -25.26 4.64
CA PRO A 145 18.43 -26.44 5.48
C PRO A 145 17.52 -26.14 6.67
N GLY A 146 16.62 -27.07 7.02
CA GLY A 146 15.61 -26.89 8.07
C GLY A 146 16.15 -26.57 9.48
N CYS A 147 17.45 -26.78 9.73
CA CYS A 147 18.10 -26.32 10.97
C CYS A 147 18.06 -24.79 11.17
N VAL A 148 17.77 -24.01 10.12
CA VAL A 148 17.48 -22.58 10.19
C VAL A 148 16.35 -22.25 11.18
N ALA A 149 15.38 -23.16 11.35
CA ALA A 149 14.27 -23.06 12.31
C ALA A 149 14.71 -22.75 13.76
N ASN A 150 15.92 -23.19 14.13
CA ASN A 150 16.47 -22.96 15.46
C ASN A 150 16.83 -21.48 15.74
N LEU A 151 16.85 -20.61 14.73
CA LEU A 151 17.02 -19.16 14.84
C LEU A 151 15.76 -18.47 15.40
N THR A 152 15.32 -18.92 16.57
CA THR A 152 14.07 -18.55 17.29
C THR A 152 13.91 -17.06 17.69
N SER A 153 14.80 -16.18 17.26
CA SER A 153 14.70 -14.73 17.44
C SER A 153 14.86 -13.93 16.14
N LEU A 154 14.97 -14.64 15.01
CA LEU A 154 15.00 -14.06 13.68
C LEU A 154 13.64 -13.41 13.36
N SER A 155 13.66 -12.14 12.97
CA SER A 155 12.49 -11.42 12.48
C SER A 155 12.58 -11.11 10.99
N GLN A 156 13.77 -11.23 10.40
CA GLN A 156 14.04 -10.90 9.01
C GLN A 156 14.99 -11.93 8.40
N MET A 157 14.53 -12.63 7.36
CA MET A 157 15.40 -13.37 6.45
C MET A 157 15.23 -12.79 5.05
N HIS A 158 16.31 -12.24 4.51
CA HIS A 158 16.41 -11.71 3.16
C HIS A 158 17.46 -12.52 2.40
N LEU A 159 17.02 -13.43 1.53
CA LEU A 159 17.88 -14.23 0.64
C LEU A 159 17.49 -14.04 -0.82
N ALA A 160 16.95 -12.88 -1.17
CA ALA A 160 16.41 -12.61 -2.49
C ALA A 160 17.51 -12.57 -3.58
N ASP A 161 17.14 -12.86 -4.82
CA ASP A 161 18.01 -12.85 -6.00
C ASP A 161 19.25 -13.76 -5.85
N ASN A 162 19.02 -15.02 -5.47
CA ASN A 162 20.04 -16.07 -5.38
C ASN A 162 19.62 -17.29 -6.23
N SER A 163 20.41 -18.36 -6.19
CA SER A 163 20.15 -19.64 -6.88
C SER A 163 19.81 -20.75 -5.88
N LEU A 164 19.08 -20.41 -4.80
CA LEU A 164 18.66 -21.37 -3.78
C LEU A 164 17.47 -22.20 -4.27
N SER A 165 17.46 -23.49 -3.99
CA SER A 165 16.40 -24.43 -4.40
C SER A 165 15.87 -25.28 -3.23
N GLY A 166 14.89 -26.14 -3.54
CA GLY A 166 14.19 -26.98 -2.56
C GLY A 166 12.94 -26.31 -2.00
N ALA A 167 12.36 -26.92 -0.95
CA ALA A 167 11.15 -26.44 -0.30
C ALA A 167 11.37 -25.12 0.46
N ILE A 168 10.27 -24.46 0.84
CA ILE A 168 10.27 -23.31 1.76
C ILE A 168 10.37 -23.86 3.20
N PRO A 169 11.42 -23.55 3.99
CA PRO A 169 11.43 -23.77 5.44
C PRO A 169 10.27 -23.09 6.22
N ASP A 170 10.08 -23.50 7.46
CA ASP A 170 8.91 -23.18 8.27
C ASP A 170 8.80 -21.70 8.75
N GLU A 171 9.91 -20.96 8.88
CA GLU A 171 9.96 -19.65 9.57
C GLU A 171 10.38 -18.45 8.71
N LEU A 172 9.79 -18.23 7.52
CA LEU A 172 10.41 -17.39 6.48
C LEU A 172 9.67 -16.12 6.02
N GLY A 173 10.48 -15.16 5.54
CA GLY A 173 10.09 -13.83 5.04
C GLY A 173 10.36 -13.58 3.55
N ILE A 174 11.51 -12.97 3.21
CA ILE A 174 11.82 -12.47 1.86
C ILE A 174 12.80 -13.40 1.12
N LEU A 175 12.28 -14.20 0.19
CA LEU A 175 13.01 -15.19 -0.61
C LEU A 175 12.74 -15.05 -2.12
N ALA A 176 12.33 -13.87 -2.56
CA ALA A 176 12.01 -13.59 -3.95
C ALA A 176 13.21 -13.82 -4.90
N GLY A 177 12.97 -14.29 -6.12
CA GLY A 177 14.05 -14.49 -7.10
C GLY A 177 14.99 -15.64 -6.72
N ASN A 178 14.43 -16.83 -6.54
CA ASN A 178 15.16 -18.08 -6.27
C ASN A 178 14.59 -19.23 -7.12
N HIS A 179 15.03 -20.46 -6.86
CA HIS A 179 14.54 -21.69 -7.48
C HIS A 179 13.78 -22.57 -6.48
N LEU A 180 13.07 -21.96 -5.52
CA LEU A 180 12.29 -22.69 -4.53
C LEU A 180 11.09 -23.38 -5.19
N GLU A 181 10.78 -24.59 -4.74
CA GLU A 181 9.80 -25.49 -5.35
C GLU A 181 8.89 -26.16 -4.30
N GLY A 182 7.86 -26.88 -4.76
CA GLY A 182 6.93 -27.60 -3.89
C GLY A 182 5.77 -26.73 -3.40
N ASN A 183 5.24 -27.09 -2.22
CA ASN A 183 4.09 -26.45 -1.58
C ASN A 183 4.51 -25.56 -0.40
N PHE A 184 3.61 -24.69 0.04
CA PHE A 184 3.74 -23.93 1.29
C PHE A 184 3.71 -24.85 2.53
N PRO A 185 4.55 -24.61 3.55
CA PRO A 185 4.46 -25.31 4.82
C PRO A 185 3.37 -24.71 5.71
N ASP A 186 2.68 -25.55 6.51
CA ASP A 186 1.55 -25.12 7.35
C ASP A 186 1.93 -24.09 8.43
N SER A 187 3.17 -24.19 8.91
CA SER A 187 3.84 -23.27 9.83
C SER A 187 3.73 -21.80 9.40
N LEU A 188 3.92 -21.50 8.11
CA LEU A 188 3.90 -20.15 7.54
C LEU A 188 2.58 -19.41 7.83
N GLY A 189 1.46 -20.14 7.86
CA GLY A 189 0.14 -19.59 8.17
C GLY A 189 -0.20 -19.52 9.66
N THR A 190 0.53 -20.23 10.51
CA THR A 190 0.30 -20.25 11.97
C THR A 190 1.19 -19.28 12.76
N SER A 191 2.16 -18.63 12.09
CA SER A 191 3.09 -17.70 12.73
C SER A 191 2.40 -16.42 13.21
N MET A 192 2.52 -16.13 14.51
CA MET A 192 2.00 -14.90 15.12
C MET A 192 2.86 -13.65 14.85
N SER A 193 4.02 -13.78 14.19
CA SER A 193 4.99 -12.69 13.99
C SER A 193 5.28 -12.32 12.53
N LEU A 194 4.89 -13.16 11.55
CA LEU A 194 5.13 -12.88 10.14
C LEU A 194 4.18 -11.79 9.62
N SER A 195 4.72 -10.59 9.42
CA SER A 195 3.98 -9.45 8.85
C SER A 195 4.26 -9.20 7.37
N TYR A 196 5.36 -9.72 6.82
CA TYR A 196 5.77 -9.51 5.45
C TYR A 196 6.34 -10.80 4.86
N VAL A 197 5.68 -11.34 3.84
CA VAL A 197 6.11 -12.53 3.09
C VAL A 197 6.25 -12.15 1.62
N ASN A 198 7.43 -12.41 1.05
CA ASN A 198 7.68 -12.20 -0.38
C ASN A 198 8.47 -13.38 -0.95
N LEU A 199 7.75 -14.21 -1.71
CA LEU A 199 8.24 -15.41 -2.37
C LEU A 199 8.13 -15.31 -3.90
N ALA A 200 8.04 -14.08 -4.44
CA ALA A 200 7.87 -13.89 -5.88
C ALA A 200 9.03 -14.44 -6.71
N ASN A 201 8.78 -14.75 -7.99
CA ASN A 201 9.80 -15.22 -8.92
C ASN A 201 10.53 -16.49 -8.40
N ASN A 202 9.75 -17.54 -8.19
CA ASN A 202 10.17 -18.88 -7.77
C ASN A 202 9.41 -19.94 -8.61
N SER A 203 9.60 -21.22 -8.29
CA SER A 203 8.94 -22.36 -8.94
C SER A 203 7.87 -23.01 -8.03
N LEU A 204 7.22 -22.23 -7.17
CA LEU A 204 6.23 -22.75 -6.21
C LEU A 204 4.98 -23.27 -6.93
N THR A 205 4.38 -24.32 -6.37
CA THR A 205 3.24 -25.04 -6.96
C THR A 205 2.13 -25.27 -5.93
N GLY A 206 1.03 -25.86 -6.37
CA GLY A 206 -0.11 -26.16 -5.51
C GLY A 206 -0.97 -24.92 -5.19
N ALA A 207 -1.91 -25.08 -4.27
CA ALA A 207 -2.84 -24.02 -3.88
C ALA A 207 -2.32 -23.19 -2.71
N ILE A 208 -2.78 -21.94 -2.62
CA ILE A 208 -2.59 -21.09 -1.44
C ILE A 208 -3.31 -21.76 -0.26
N PRO A 209 -2.62 -22.16 0.83
CA PRO A 209 -3.23 -22.98 1.86
C PRO A 209 -4.15 -22.15 2.76
N GLN A 210 -5.16 -22.82 3.31
CA GLN A 210 -6.13 -22.20 4.22
C GLN A 210 -5.48 -21.62 5.48
N SER A 211 -4.38 -22.22 5.95
CA SER A 211 -3.56 -21.72 7.05
C SER A 211 -2.99 -20.33 6.75
N LEU A 212 -2.27 -20.17 5.64
CA LEU A 212 -1.70 -18.89 5.19
C LEU A 212 -2.80 -17.84 4.98
N ALA A 213 -3.89 -18.24 4.34
CA ALA A 213 -5.05 -17.40 4.12
C ALA A 213 -5.91 -17.13 5.38
N SER A 214 -5.50 -17.60 6.55
CA SER A 214 -6.17 -17.31 7.84
C SER A 214 -5.22 -16.67 8.87
N SER A 215 -4.01 -16.28 8.45
CA SER A 215 -3.05 -15.58 9.32
C SER A 215 -3.59 -14.22 9.76
N SER A 216 -3.43 -13.92 11.05
CA SER A 216 -3.82 -12.64 11.67
C SER A 216 -2.67 -11.62 11.72
N SER A 217 -1.46 -12.02 11.33
CA SER A 217 -0.22 -11.22 11.46
C SER A 217 0.25 -10.59 10.14
N LEU A 218 -0.15 -11.16 8.99
CA LEU A 218 0.32 -10.74 7.66
C LEU A 218 -0.25 -9.40 7.21
N GLY A 219 0.64 -8.42 7.01
CA GLY A 219 0.37 -7.14 6.35
C GLY A 219 0.68 -7.15 4.84
N THR A 220 1.70 -7.88 4.42
CA THR A 220 2.07 -7.97 2.99
C THR A 220 2.30 -9.41 2.57
N LEU A 221 1.65 -9.82 1.48
CA LEU A 221 1.81 -11.12 0.84
C LEU A 221 2.11 -10.94 -0.65
N ILE A 222 3.33 -11.31 -1.07
CA ILE A 222 3.79 -11.22 -2.46
C ILE A 222 4.22 -12.63 -2.91
N LEU A 223 3.45 -13.22 -3.83
CA LEU A 223 3.65 -14.58 -4.38
C LEU A 223 3.69 -14.58 -5.92
N SER A 224 3.87 -13.42 -6.56
CA SER A 224 3.81 -13.28 -8.01
C SER A 224 4.91 -14.03 -8.75
N ARG A 225 4.71 -14.37 -10.04
CA ARG A 225 5.67 -15.13 -10.86
C ARG A 225 6.02 -16.48 -10.22
N ASN A 226 5.00 -17.32 -10.03
CA ASN A 226 5.12 -18.70 -9.56
C ASN A 226 4.20 -19.61 -10.42
N SER A 227 4.08 -20.89 -10.08
CA SER A 227 3.18 -21.86 -10.72
C SER A 227 2.03 -22.28 -9.80
N LEU A 228 1.50 -21.35 -9.00
CA LEU A 228 0.40 -21.62 -8.06
C LEU A 228 -0.90 -21.90 -8.81
N THR A 229 -1.71 -22.81 -8.27
CA THR A 229 -2.96 -23.30 -8.89
C THR A 229 -4.14 -23.25 -7.89
N GLY A 230 -5.33 -23.64 -8.33
CA GLY A 230 -6.54 -23.61 -7.50
C GLY A 230 -7.10 -22.20 -7.30
N SER A 231 -8.12 -22.09 -6.44
CA SER A 231 -8.84 -20.83 -6.17
C SER A 231 -8.22 -20.03 -5.03
N ILE A 232 -8.30 -18.70 -5.11
CA ILE A 232 -7.92 -17.80 -4.01
C ILE A 232 -8.87 -18.03 -2.80
N PRO A 233 -8.38 -18.41 -1.61
CA PRO A 233 -9.25 -18.66 -0.47
C PRO A 233 -9.90 -17.37 0.04
N ALA A 234 -11.22 -17.38 0.22
CA ALA A 234 -11.97 -16.19 0.66
C ALA A 234 -11.56 -15.67 2.05
N SER A 235 -10.98 -16.53 2.90
CA SER A 235 -10.48 -16.15 4.23
C SER A 235 -9.34 -15.13 4.17
N LEU A 236 -8.59 -15.08 3.07
CA LEU A 236 -7.49 -14.12 2.87
C LEU A 236 -7.97 -12.67 3.03
N PHE A 237 -9.24 -12.43 2.68
CA PHE A 237 -9.90 -11.12 2.75
C PHE A 237 -10.93 -11.02 3.90
N ALA A 238 -10.90 -11.94 4.86
CA ALA A 238 -11.83 -11.94 5.99
C ALA A 238 -11.53 -10.81 7.00
N ASN A 239 -12.52 -10.55 7.86
CA ASN A 239 -12.61 -9.40 8.77
C ASN A 239 -11.46 -9.21 9.78
N LEU A 240 -10.53 -10.14 9.90
CA LEU A 240 -9.39 -10.07 10.83
C LEU A 240 -8.04 -9.96 10.12
N SER A 241 -8.05 -9.80 8.79
CA SER A 241 -6.86 -9.67 7.97
C SER A 241 -6.18 -8.30 8.18
N THR A 242 -4.89 -8.33 8.48
CA THR A 242 -4.02 -7.14 8.55
C THR A 242 -3.46 -6.74 7.18
N LEU A 243 -3.81 -7.47 6.11
CA LEU A 243 -3.27 -7.30 4.76
C LEU A 243 -3.56 -5.91 4.17
N THR A 244 -2.50 -5.22 3.78
CA THR A 244 -2.50 -3.98 2.99
C THR A 244 -2.11 -4.26 1.53
N ILE A 245 -1.24 -5.24 1.28
CA ILE A 245 -0.74 -5.58 -0.06
C ILE A 245 -0.88 -7.08 -0.31
N VAL A 246 -1.58 -7.43 -1.38
CA VAL A 246 -1.68 -8.79 -1.92
C VAL A 246 -1.28 -8.78 -3.39
N ASP A 247 -0.17 -9.44 -3.71
CA ASP A 247 0.30 -9.65 -5.08
C ASP A 247 0.40 -11.15 -5.40
N LEU A 248 -0.48 -11.61 -6.29
CA LEU A 248 -0.58 -12.97 -6.80
C LEU A 248 -0.40 -13.02 -8.33
N GLN A 249 0.14 -11.95 -8.96
CA GLN A 249 0.26 -11.84 -10.41
C GLN A 249 1.09 -12.97 -11.04
N MET A 250 0.84 -13.29 -12.31
CA MET A 250 1.65 -14.24 -13.09
C MET A 250 1.74 -15.63 -12.40
N ASN A 251 0.57 -16.25 -12.26
CA ASN A 251 0.39 -17.59 -11.69
C ASN A 251 -0.63 -18.38 -12.55
N SER A 252 -1.06 -19.56 -12.10
CA SER A 252 -2.12 -20.37 -12.72
C SER A 252 -3.35 -20.50 -11.81
N LEU A 253 -3.68 -19.43 -11.07
CA LEU A 253 -4.84 -19.41 -10.18
C LEU A 253 -6.14 -19.40 -10.98
N THR A 254 -7.15 -20.15 -10.51
CA THR A 254 -8.43 -20.40 -11.17
C THR A 254 -9.61 -20.01 -10.28
N GLY A 255 -10.84 -20.33 -10.70
CA GLY A 255 -12.05 -20.05 -9.95
C GLY A 255 -12.59 -18.65 -10.20
N VAL A 256 -13.18 -18.04 -9.18
CA VAL A 256 -13.76 -16.68 -9.23
C VAL A 256 -13.07 -15.78 -8.22
N ILE A 257 -13.20 -14.46 -8.40
CA ILE A 257 -12.82 -13.49 -7.36
C ILE A 257 -13.68 -13.78 -6.12
N PRO A 258 -13.09 -14.08 -4.95
CA PRO A 258 -13.85 -14.41 -3.75
C PRO A 258 -14.65 -13.18 -3.25
N PRO A 259 -15.82 -13.40 -2.61
CA PRO A 259 -16.59 -12.31 -2.04
C PRO A 259 -15.80 -11.61 -0.93
N PHE A 260 -15.65 -10.29 -1.04
CA PHE A 260 -14.98 -9.45 -0.05
C PHE A 260 -15.95 -9.15 1.11
N GLY A 261 -16.31 -10.19 1.85
CA GLY A 261 -17.40 -10.18 2.82
C GLY A 261 -17.44 -11.43 3.71
N ASN A 262 -18.33 -11.40 4.70
CA ASN A 262 -18.38 -12.40 5.76
C ASN A 262 -18.62 -13.83 5.24
N ILE A 263 -17.71 -14.76 5.57
CA ILE A 263 -17.87 -16.21 5.36
C ILE A 263 -18.94 -16.78 6.33
N LEU A 264 -19.42 -15.97 7.28
CA LEU A 264 -20.54 -16.29 8.16
C LEU A 264 -21.85 -16.41 7.36
N ASN A 265 -22.24 -17.65 7.07
CA ASN A 265 -23.48 -18.06 6.41
C ASN A 265 -24.71 -17.22 6.83
N GLY A 266 -25.09 -16.27 5.96
CA GLY A 266 -26.47 -15.83 5.76
C GLY A 266 -27.07 -14.77 6.70
N ASN A 267 -26.52 -14.48 7.90
CA ASN A 267 -27.16 -13.55 8.85
C ASN A 267 -26.20 -12.63 9.62
N LEU A 268 -25.98 -11.41 9.09
CA LEU A 268 -25.60 -10.23 9.89
C LEU A 268 -26.29 -8.97 9.33
N PRO A 269 -26.72 -8.03 10.18
CA PRO A 269 -27.42 -6.82 9.75
C PRO A 269 -26.48 -5.84 9.02
N GLY A 270 -27.02 -5.13 8.03
CA GLY A 270 -26.27 -4.25 7.10
C GLY A 270 -25.59 -3.01 7.70
N SER A 271 -25.50 -2.91 9.03
CA SER A 271 -24.85 -1.83 9.78
C SER A 271 -23.52 -2.24 10.44
N ILE A 272 -23.09 -3.51 10.30
CA ILE A 272 -21.78 -4.01 10.78
C ILE A 272 -20.80 -4.22 9.60
N GLY A 273 -21.24 -4.08 8.35
CA GLY A 273 -20.49 -4.40 7.13
C GLY A 273 -19.36 -3.45 6.74
N ASN A 274 -18.41 -3.19 7.65
CA ASN A 274 -17.17 -2.46 7.37
C ASN A 274 -15.98 -3.41 7.65
N LEU A 275 -15.76 -4.38 6.75
CA LEU A 275 -14.87 -5.52 6.96
C LEU A 275 -13.75 -5.52 5.89
N SER A 276 -12.50 -5.71 6.31
CA SER A 276 -11.27 -5.52 5.53
C SER A 276 -11.13 -4.13 4.88
N THR A 277 -10.93 -3.12 5.72
CA THR A 277 -10.62 -1.75 5.31
C THR A 277 -9.14 -1.49 5.04
N ASN A 278 -8.25 -2.47 5.23
CA ASN A 278 -6.80 -2.21 5.20
C ASN A 278 -6.17 -2.44 3.83
N LEU A 279 -6.84 -3.16 2.92
CA LEU A 279 -6.26 -3.53 1.64
C LEU A 279 -6.14 -2.30 0.71
N GLU A 280 -4.89 -1.93 0.41
CA GLU A 280 -4.50 -0.81 -0.46
C GLU A 280 -4.17 -1.31 -1.87
N ASN A 281 -3.51 -2.47 -2.01
CA ASN A 281 -3.05 -3.00 -3.28
C ASN A 281 -3.53 -4.46 -3.47
N LEU A 282 -4.27 -4.71 -4.56
CA LEU A 282 -4.71 -6.03 -4.97
C LEU A 282 -4.30 -6.29 -6.43
N LEU A 283 -3.28 -7.15 -6.60
CA LEU A 283 -2.71 -7.51 -7.89
C LEU A 283 -2.96 -9.01 -8.16
N LEU A 284 -3.87 -9.33 -9.07
CA LEU A 284 -4.27 -10.70 -9.43
C LEU A 284 -4.09 -11.02 -10.93
N GLY A 285 -3.49 -10.11 -11.69
CA GLY A 285 -3.37 -10.22 -13.13
C GLY A 285 -2.48 -11.36 -13.66
N SER A 286 -2.59 -11.70 -14.94
CA SER A 286 -1.90 -12.83 -15.56
C SER A 286 -2.18 -14.15 -14.82
N ASN A 287 -3.46 -14.51 -14.76
CA ASN A 287 -3.98 -15.73 -14.12
C ASN A 287 -5.14 -16.31 -14.97
N GLN A 288 -5.82 -17.33 -14.44
CA GLN A 288 -6.96 -18.00 -15.10
C GLN A 288 -8.28 -17.74 -14.33
N ILE A 289 -8.39 -16.61 -13.63
CA ILE A 289 -9.56 -16.24 -12.82
C ILE A 289 -10.72 -15.88 -13.74
N SER A 290 -11.91 -16.37 -13.42
CA SER A 290 -13.11 -16.31 -14.25
C SER A 290 -14.32 -15.74 -13.50
N GLY A 291 -15.47 -15.65 -14.17
CA GLY A 291 -16.69 -15.07 -13.60
C GLY A 291 -16.71 -13.54 -13.66
N SER A 292 -17.64 -12.93 -12.92
CA SER A 292 -17.87 -11.48 -12.96
C SER A 292 -17.16 -10.74 -11.84
N ILE A 293 -16.82 -9.47 -12.08
CA ILE A 293 -16.32 -8.57 -11.03
C ILE A 293 -17.48 -8.23 -10.10
N VAL A 294 -17.47 -8.77 -8.88
CA VAL A 294 -18.50 -8.56 -7.85
C VAL A 294 -17.87 -8.09 -6.54
N GLU A 295 -18.66 -7.39 -5.72
CA GLU A 295 -18.38 -7.04 -4.30
C GLU A 295 -17.10 -6.27 -3.97
N ILE A 296 -16.25 -5.93 -4.95
CA ILE A 296 -15.02 -5.14 -4.80
C ILE A 296 -15.23 -3.79 -4.08
N SER A 297 -16.45 -3.25 -4.13
CA SER A 297 -16.82 -1.95 -3.54
C SER A 297 -16.75 -1.85 -2.02
N ASN A 298 -16.45 -2.95 -1.33
CA ASN A 298 -16.27 -2.97 0.13
C ASN A 298 -14.83 -2.54 0.53
N LEU A 299 -13.86 -2.69 -0.37
CA LEU A 299 -12.44 -2.44 -0.12
C LEU A 299 -12.09 -0.95 -0.32
N VAL A 300 -12.75 -0.07 0.44
CA VAL A 300 -12.75 1.40 0.21
C VAL A 300 -11.38 2.08 0.25
N ASN A 301 -10.35 1.43 0.80
CA ASN A 301 -8.98 1.95 0.84
C ASN A 301 -8.09 1.45 -0.32
N LEU A 302 -8.61 0.68 -1.27
CA LEU A 302 -7.85 0.29 -2.46
C LEU A 302 -7.35 1.52 -3.21
N THR A 303 -6.05 1.54 -3.46
CA THR A 303 -5.33 2.49 -4.31
C THR A 303 -4.93 1.85 -5.64
N VAL A 304 -4.65 0.54 -5.66
CA VAL A 304 -4.29 -0.22 -6.86
C VAL A 304 -5.12 -1.51 -6.96
N LEU A 305 -5.84 -1.66 -8.06
CA LEU A 305 -6.54 -2.88 -8.44
C LEU A 305 -6.11 -3.32 -9.85
N SER A 306 -5.46 -4.48 -9.93
CA SER A 306 -4.96 -5.04 -11.19
C SER A 306 -5.49 -6.46 -11.37
N LEU A 307 -6.41 -6.63 -12.33
CA LEU A 307 -7.09 -7.88 -12.68
C LEU A 307 -6.84 -8.27 -14.15
N GLU A 308 -5.81 -7.71 -14.77
CA GLU A 308 -5.51 -7.86 -16.19
C GLU A 308 -5.17 -9.29 -16.60
N ASP A 309 -5.31 -9.62 -17.88
CA ASP A 309 -4.88 -10.90 -18.45
C ASP A 309 -5.45 -12.11 -17.67
N ASN A 310 -6.79 -12.19 -17.69
CA ASN A 310 -7.61 -13.16 -16.98
C ASN A 310 -8.85 -13.54 -17.82
N LEU A 311 -9.71 -14.40 -17.28
CA LEU A 311 -10.92 -14.90 -17.94
C LEU A 311 -12.22 -14.23 -17.44
N LEU A 312 -12.14 -13.05 -16.82
CA LEU A 312 -13.28 -12.34 -16.24
C LEU A 312 -14.27 -11.91 -17.33
N SER A 313 -15.56 -11.93 -17.02
CA SER A 313 -16.65 -11.66 -17.97
C SER A 313 -17.80 -10.85 -17.37
N GLY A 314 -18.76 -10.45 -18.20
CA GLY A 314 -19.84 -9.55 -17.80
C GLY A 314 -19.38 -8.10 -17.67
N SER A 315 -20.21 -7.25 -17.07
CA SER A 315 -19.97 -5.82 -16.99
C SER A 315 -19.19 -5.38 -15.76
N ILE A 316 -18.48 -4.25 -15.91
CA ILE A 316 -17.82 -3.58 -14.79
C ILE A 316 -18.92 -3.04 -13.86
N PRO A 317 -18.93 -3.39 -12.57
CA PRO A 317 -20.01 -2.98 -11.67
C PRO A 317 -19.91 -1.48 -11.36
N ALA A 318 -21.01 -0.73 -11.54
CA ALA A 318 -21.08 0.70 -11.20
C ALA A 318 -20.71 1.02 -9.74
N ARG A 319 -20.77 0.03 -8.84
CA ARG A 319 -20.32 0.14 -7.44
C ARG A 319 -18.81 0.37 -7.29
N ILE A 320 -18.00 0.14 -8.33
CA ILE A 320 -16.54 0.39 -8.28
C ILE A 320 -16.22 1.88 -8.07
N GLY A 321 -17.11 2.79 -8.48
CA GLY A 321 -17.01 4.23 -8.18
C GLY A 321 -17.16 4.59 -6.69
N LYS A 322 -17.36 3.62 -5.79
CA LYS A 322 -17.20 3.82 -4.34
C LYS A 322 -15.74 3.83 -3.89
N LEU A 323 -14.81 3.34 -4.70
CA LEU A 323 -13.39 3.22 -4.37
C LEU A 323 -12.68 4.57 -4.57
N GLN A 324 -12.96 5.54 -3.70
CA GLN A 324 -12.52 6.94 -3.85
C GLN A 324 -10.99 7.11 -3.77
N ASN A 325 -10.27 6.15 -3.19
CA ASN A 325 -8.81 6.14 -3.11
C ASN A 325 -8.13 5.49 -4.32
N LEU A 326 -8.91 4.91 -5.26
CA LEU A 326 -8.37 4.10 -6.35
C LEU A 326 -7.68 4.97 -7.40
N PHE A 327 -6.37 4.82 -7.49
CA PHE A 327 -5.51 5.52 -8.44
C PHE A 327 -5.20 4.68 -9.69
N ILE A 328 -5.08 3.35 -9.53
CA ILE A 328 -4.84 2.41 -10.64
C ILE A 328 -5.97 1.39 -10.72
N LEU A 329 -6.63 1.33 -11.86
CA LEU A 329 -7.60 0.29 -12.23
C LEU A 329 -7.17 -0.34 -13.56
N ASN A 330 -6.65 -1.56 -13.52
CA ASN A 330 -6.27 -2.31 -14.72
C ASN A 330 -7.14 -3.56 -14.87
N LEU A 331 -8.03 -3.54 -15.87
CA LEU A 331 -8.94 -4.64 -16.23
C LEU A 331 -8.66 -5.19 -17.64
N SER A 332 -7.54 -4.80 -18.25
CA SER A 332 -7.22 -5.12 -19.65
C SER A 332 -7.09 -6.63 -19.91
N LYS A 333 -7.22 -7.06 -21.18
CA LYS A 333 -7.14 -8.48 -21.57
C LYS A 333 -8.07 -9.42 -20.77
N ASN A 334 -9.33 -9.05 -20.64
CA ASN A 334 -10.40 -9.89 -20.09
C ASN A 334 -11.54 -10.05 -21.12
N LYS A 335 -12.55 -10.83 -20.78
CA LYS A 335 -13.79 -11.06 -21.58
C LYS A 335 -14.95 -10.17 -21.09
N LEU A 336 -14.64 -8.99 -20.55
CA LEU A 336 -15.61 -8.03 -20.04
C LEU A 336 -16.46 -7.45 -21.19
N SER A 337 -17.71 -7.08 -20.88
CA SER A 337 -18.69 -6.60 -21.86
C SER A 337 -19.66 -5.57 -21.27
N GLY A 338 -20.47 -4.93 -22.11
CA GLY A 338 -21.36 -3.85 -21.69
C GLY A 338 -20.65 -2.49 -21.58
N GLN A 339 -21.32 -1.52 -20.96
CA GLN A 339 -20.82 -0.14 -20.86
C GLN A 339 -19.89 0.06 -19.66
N ILE A 340 -18.91 0.95 -19.80
CA ILE A 340 -18.16 1.47 -18.64
C ILE A 340 -19.12 2.33 -17.80
N PRO A 341 -19.26 2.08 -16.49
CA PRO A 341 -20.11 2.90 -15.64
C PRO A 341 -19.65 4.35 -15.57
N SER A 342 -20.57 5.29 -15.71
CA SER A 342 -20.32 6.73 -15.52
C SER A 342 -19.86 7.11 -14.10
N THR A 343 -19.98 6.18 -13.14
CA THR A 343 -19.40 6.31 -11.80
C THR A 343 -17.88 6.14 -11.78
N ILE A 344 -17.28 5.63 -12.86
CA ILE A 344 -15.84 5.67 -13.14
C ILE A 344 -15.54 6.94 -13.96
N GLY A 345 -15.85 8.10 -13.39
CA GLY A 345 -15.48 9.37 -14.00
C GLY A 345 -13.97 9.39 -14.26
N ASN A 346 -13.56 9.79 -15.48
CA ASN A 346 -12.19 9.86 -16.04
C ASN A 346 -11.79 8.76 -17.05
N VAL A 347 -12.72 7.95 -17.56
CA VAL A 347 -12.46 7.09 -18.74
C VAL A 347 -13.27 7.58 -19.95
N LEU A 348 -12.57 7.95 -21.03
CA LEU A 348 -13.17 8.22 -22.33
C LEU A 348 -13.17 6.92 -23.15
N LEU A 349 -14.28 6.62 -23.81
CA LEU A 349 -14.40 5.47 -24.70
C LEU A 349 -14.20 5.92 -26.15
N ASP A 350 -13.44 5.15 -26.93
CA ASP A 350 -13.46 5.30 -28.40
C ASP A 350 -14.56 4.45 -29.05
N TYR A 351 -14.71 4.61 -30.37
CA TYR A 351 -15.68 3.87 -31.19
C TYR A 351 -15.57 2.33 -31.11
N GLY A 352 -14.44 1.80 -30.63
CA GLY A 352 -14.23 0.36 -30.41
C GLY A 352 -14.57 -0.11 -29.00
N MET A 353 -15.18 0.74 -28.15
CA MET A 353 -15.33 0.53 -26.71
C MET A 353 -13.98 0.36 -25.98
N THR A 354 -12.89 0.88 -26.55
CA THR A 354 -11.57 0.84 -25.91
C THR A 354 -11.53 1.93 -24.83
N ALA A 355 -11.19 1.54 -23.60
CA ALA A 355 -10.93 2.48 -22.52
C ALA A 355 -9.68 3.32 -22.86
N ARG A 356 -9.88 4.63 -23.06
CA ARG A 356 -8.82 5.63 -23.17
C ARG A 356 -8.81 6.49 -21.91
N VAL A 357 -7.62 6.90 -21.48
CA VAL A 357 -7.44 7.68 -20.26
C VAL A 357 -7.98 9.09 -20.48
N GLY A 358 -9.00 9.49 -19.72
CA GLY A 358 -9.42 10.89 -19.60
C GLY A 358 -8.64 11.54 -18.46
N ASP A 359 -7.41 11.96 -18.72
CA ASP A 359 -6.54 12.51 -17.67
C ASP A 359 -6.89 13.98 -17.35
N PHE A 360 -7.48 14.19 -16.17
CA PHE A 360 -7.49 15.48 -15.47
C PHE A 360 -6.96 15.33 -14.04
N GLY A 361 -5.99 14.43 -13.83
CA GLY A 361 -5.54 14.00 -12.51
C GLY A 361 -4.26 13.15 -12.46
N SER A 362 -3.22 13.49 -13.22
CA SER A 362 -1.85 12.93 -13.08
C SER A 362 -1.78 11.39 -13.17
N ALA A 363 -2.32 10.80 -14.24
CA ALA A 363 -2.13 9.38 -14.52
C ALA A 363 -0.69 9.12 -15.01
N LYS A 364 0.20 8.72 -14.11
CA LYS A 364 1.62 8.44 -14.44
C LYS A 364 1.73 7.15 -15.26
N PHE A 365 1.81 7.28 -16.58
CA PHE A 365 2.02 6.15 -17.49
C PHE A 365 3.29 5.36 -17.10
N LEU A 366 3.11 4.11 -16.71
CA LEU A 366 4.18 3.12 -16.65
C LEU A 366 4.32 2.49 -18.04
N SER A 367 5.36 2.88 -18.77
CA SER A 367 5.76 2.19 -19.99
C SER A 367 6.19 0.76 -19.65
N GLN A 368 5.60 -0.24 -20.30
CA GLN A 368 6.23 -1.54 -20.38
C GLN A 368 7.52 -1.40 -21.18
N ASP A 369 8.67 -1.52 -20.53
CA ASP A 369 9.85 -2.02 -21.22
C ASP A 369 10.79 -2.80 -20.28
N SER A 370 11.46 -3.80 -20.85
CA SER A 370 12.15 -4.84 -20.09
C SER A 370 13.62 -4.50 -19.87
N GLY A 371 13.91 -3.88 -18.71
CA GLY A 371 15.26 -3.69 -18.17
C GLY A 371 15.97 -2.40 -18.59
N GLY A 372 16.85 -1.91 -17.72
CA GLY A 372 17.74 -0.76 -18.01
C GLY A 372 17.29 0.58 -17.42
N LEU A 373 17.66 0.82 -16.16
CA LEU A 373 17.35 2.03 -15.39
C LEU A 373 18.24 3.22 -15.84
N LYS A 374 18.11 3.69 -17.09
CA LYS A 374 19.10 4.62 -17.72
C LYS A 374 18.59 5.75 -18.63
N HIS A 375 17.28 6.03 -18.75
CA HIS A 375 16.80 7.16 -19.59
C HIS A 375 16.00 8.27 -18.87
N LEU A 376 16.04 8.30 -17.54
CA LEU A 376 15.70 9.51 -16.79
C LEU A 376 16.93 10.43 -16.77
N VAL A 377 16.86 11.57 -17.48
CA VAL A 377 17.88 12.61 -17.40
C VAL A 377 17.84 13.21 -15.98
N SER A 378 18.78 12.76 -15.16
CA SER A 378 19.03 13.27 -13.83
C SER A 378 19.73 14.63 -13.92
N ILE A 379 19.00 15.71 -13.66
CA ILE A 379 19.57 16.96 -13.15
C ILE A 379 18.84 17.31 -11.85
N GLN A 380 19.60 17.68 -10.82
CA GLN A 380 19.10 17.87 -9.47
C GLN A 380 18.25 19.14 -9.36
N GLY A 381 17.05 19.02 -8.79
CA GLY A 381 16.17 20.15 -8.43
C GLY A 381 14.84 20.18 -9.20
N THR A 382 13.75 19.73 -8.56
CA THR A 382 12.35 19.89 -9.02
C THR A 382 12.08 19.57 -10.50
N ILE A 383 12.03 18.28 -10.83
CA ILE A 383 11.58 17.82 -12.16
C ILE A 383 10.06 18.02 -12.28
N ILE A 384 9.64 18.94 -13.14
CA ILE A 384 8.26 19.04 -13.59
C ILE A 384 8.06 18.02 -14.72
N GLN A 385 7.26 16.98 -14.46
CA GLN A 385 6.87 16.02 -15.50
C GLN A 385 5.61 16.53 -16.19
N GLY A 386 5.61 16.61 -17.53
CA GLY A 386 4.43 16.98 -18.31
C GLY A 386 4.63 16.73 -19.81
N THR A 387 3.52 16.59 -20.53
CA THR A 387 3.51 16.27 -21.96
C THR A 387 3.92 17.47 -22.81
N ILE A 388 4.82 17.26 -23.77
CA ILE A 388 5.29 18.29 -24.71
C ILE A 388 4.08 18.90 -25.43
N GLY A 389 4.04 20.23 -25.52
CA GLY A 389 2.94 20.98 -26.14
C GLY A 389 1.75 21.31 -25.23
N TYR A 390 1.57 20.58 -24.13
CA TYR A 390 0.58 20.89 -23.07
C TYR A 390 1.23 21.58 -21.86
N LEU A 391 2.56 21.47 -21.74
CA LEU A 391 3.31 22.10 -20.67
C LEU A 391 3.21 23.63 -20.76
N VAL A 392 2.84 24.22 -19.63
CA VAL A 392 2.71 25.66 -19.41
C VAL A 392 4.07 26.38 -19.62
N PRO A 393 4.15 27.51 -20.34
CA PRO A 393 5.41 28.19 -20.62
C PRO A 393 6.25 28.54 -19.38
N GLU A 394 5.60 28.91 -18.26
CA GLU A 394 6.29 29.24 -17.02
C GLU A 394 6.97 28.05 -16.31
N TYR A 395 6.56 26.81 -16.58
CA TYR A 395 7.24 25.63 -16.01
C TYR A 395 8.63 25.42 -16.64
N VAL A 396 8.79 25.81 -17.92
CA VAL A 396 10.11 25.85 -18.58
C VAL A 396 11.01 26.95 -17.98
N MET A 397 10.41 27.98 -17.38
CA MET A 397 11.11 29.06 -16.67
C MET A 397 11.36 28.78 -15.18
N GLY A 398 11.09 27.55 -14.70
CA GLY A 398 11.36 27.14 -13.32
C GLY A 398 10.30 27.58 -12.29
N CYS A 399 9.13 28.04 -12.72
CA CYS A 399 8.00 28.23 -11.79
C CYS A 399 7.47 26.87 -11.31
N GLY A 400 7.21 26.75 -10.00
CA GLY A 400 6.63 25.53 -9.42
C GLY A 400 5.21 25.24 -9.90
N VAL A 401 4.76 24.01 -9.70
CA VAL A 401 3.42 23.55 -10.13
C VAL A 401 2.31 24.37 -9.47
N THR A 402 1.33 24.81 -10.25
CA THR A 402 0.17 25.59 -9.80
C THR A 402 -1.13 25.09 -10.43
N ARG A 403 -2.26 25.34 -9.75
CA ARG A 403 -3.62 25.09 -10.28
C ARG A 403 -3.89 25.80 -11.61
N GLN A 404 -3.20 26.91 -11.87
CA GLN A 404 -3.34 27.66 -13.13
C GLN A 404 -2.55 27.02 -14.28
N GLY A 405 -1.62 26.11 -14.00
CA GLY A 405 -1.03 25.25 -15.01
C GLY A 405 -1.99 24.14 -15.44
N ASP A 406 -2.73 23.56 -14.50
CA ASP A 406 -3.77 22.57 -14.81
C ASP A 406 -4.87 23.19 -15.71
N VAL A 407 -5.26 24.45 -15.43
CA VAL A 407 -6.15 25.25 -16.29
C VAL A 407 -5.58 25.40 -17.70
N TYR A 408 -4.29 25.68 -17.86
CA TYR A 408 -3.66 25.82 -19.18
C TYR A 408 -3.75 24.52 -19.99
N SER A 409 -3.33 23.40 -19.39
CA SER A 409 -3.40 22.08 -20.02
C SER A 409 -4.83 21.70 -20.43
N PHE A 410 -5.80 21.99 -19.57
CA PHE A 410 -7.23 21.83 -19.86
C PHE A 410 -7.68 22.68 -21.06
N GLY A 411 -7.20 23.93 -21.16
CA GLY A 411 -7.45 24.80 -22.29
C GLY A 411 -6.91 24.24 -23.60
N VAL A 412 -5.66 23.78 -23.61
CA VAL A 412 -5.03 23.17 -24.79
C VAL A 412 -5.79 21.93 -25.26
N LEU A 413 -6.24 21.07 -24.34
CA LEU A 413 -7.04 19.89 -24.66
C LEU A 413 -8.40 20.23 -25.31
N ILE A 414 -9.08 21.30 -24.87
CA ILE A 414 -10.31 21.77 -25.55
C ILE A 414 -10.00 22.18 -27.00
N LEU A 415 -8.90 22.89 -27.24
CA LEU A 415 -8.55 23.32 -28.59
C LEU A 415 -8.14 22.12 -29.48
N GLU A 416 -7.45 21.13 -28.93
CA GLU A 416 -7.13 19.88 -29.63
C GLU A 416 -8.40 19.12 -30.02
N MET A 417 -9.31 18.90 -29.07
CA MET A 417 -10.57 18.20 -29.33
C MET A 417 -11.45 18.90 -30.39
N ILE A 418 -11.43 20.23 -30.43
CA ILE A 418 -12.20 20.99 -31.43
C ILE A 418 -11.52 20.98 -32.81
N THR A 419 -10.19 20.97 -32.87
CA THR A 419 -9.46 21.12 -34.15
C THR A 419 -8.98 19.81 -34.77
N GLY A 420 -8.98 18.71 -34.00
CA GLY A 420 -8.37 17.44 -34.40
C GLY A 420 -6.84 17.49 -34.52
N ARG A 421 -6.20 18.58 -34.06
CA ARG A 421 -4.75 18.86 -34.22
C ARG A 421 -4.03 18.79 -32.88
N ARG A 422 -2.89 18.11 -32.86
CA ARG A 422 -2.08 17.97 -31.65
C ARG A 422 -1.18 19.19 -31.48
N PRO A 423 -0.92 19.66 -30.25
CA PRO A 423 0.08 20.70 -29.98
C PRO A 423 1.50 20.39 -30.47
N THR A 424 1.78 19.13 -30.84
CA THR A 424 3.05 18.63 -31.36
C THR A 424 3.07 18.38 -32.87
N ASP A 425 2.01 18.73 -33.61
CA ASP A 425 1.98 18.56 -35.06
C ASP A 425 3.05 19.41 -35.76
N GLU A 426 3.69 18.89 -36.80
CA GLU A 426 4.83 19.52 -37.51
C GLU A 426 4.54 20.93 -38.07
N MET A 427 3.26 21.31 -38.18
CA MET A 427 2.84 22.66 -38.59
C MET A 427 3.09 23.74 -37.51
N PHE A 428 3.31 23.36 -36.25
CA PHE A 428 3.50 24.29 -35.13
C PHE A 428 4.98 24.59 -34.90
N VAL A 429 5.54 25.42 -35.78
CA VAL A 429 6.93 25.91 -35.75
C VAL A 429 7.00 27.43 -35.56
N ASP A 430 8.19 27.96 -35.32
CA ASP A 430 8.49 29.41 -35.25
C ASP A 430 7.60 30.23 -34.30
N GLY A 431 7.16 29.61 -33.19
CA GLY A 431 6.31 30.25 -32.18
C GLY A 431 4.81 30.21 -32.48
N LEU A 432 4.39 29.63 -33.62
CA LEU A 432 3.02 29.22 -33.83
C LEU A 432 2.72 28.01 -32.94
N ASN A 433 1.61 28.06 -32.21
CA ASN A 433 1.12 27.00 -31.35
C ASN A 433 -0.40 26.90 -31.47
N LEU A 434 -0.98 25.82 -30.92
CA LEU A 434 -2.41 25.53 -31.06
C LEU A 434 -3.33 26.64 -30.51
N HIS A 435 -2.93 27.34 -29.44
CA HIS A 435 -3.66 28.51 -28.93
C HIS A 435 -3.66 29.65 -29.95
N ASN A 436 -2.48 30.10 -30.39
CA ASN A 436 -2.36 31.22 -31.33
C ASN A 436 -3.06 30.90 -32.66
N PHE A 437 -2.86 29.69 -33.18
CA PHE A 437 -3.51 29.19 -34.40
C PHE A 437 -5.04 29.24 -34.30
N THR A 438 -5.61 28.76 -33.19
CA THR A 438 -7.06 28.80 -32.98
C THR A 438 -7.57 30.22 -32.74
N SER A 439 -6.80 31.04 -32.02
CA SER A 439 -7.11 32.43 -31.70
C SER A 439 -7.20 33.30 -32.97
N PHE A 440 -6.30 33.12 -33.95
CA PHE A 440 -6.36 33.81 -35.25
C PHE A 440 -7.60 33.47 -36.09
N MET A 441 -8.27 32.36 -35.81
CA MET A 441 -9.46 31.89 -36.53
C MET A 441 -10.75 32.14 -35.75
N PHE A 442 -10.65 32.59 -34.48
CA PHE A 442 -11.79 32.83 -33.61
C PHE A 442 -12.35 34.26 -33.76
N PRO A 443 -13.68 34.46 -33.78
CA PRO A 443 -14.74 33.45 -33.83
C PRO A 443 -15.13 33.03 -35.25
N ASP A 444 -14.87 33.88 -36.26
CA ASP A 444 -15.58 33.83 -37.55
C ASP A 444 -15.10 32.74 -38.51
N ARG A 445 -13.89 32.19 -38.31
CA ARG A 445 -13.24 31.20 -39.21
C ARG A 445 -13.01 29.85 -38.56
N ILE A 446 -13.62 29.58 -37.39
CA ILE A 446 -13.47 28.30 -36.67
C ILE A 446 -13.85 27.09 -37.53
N ALA A 447 -14.84 27.22 -38.41
CA ALA A 447 -15.23 26.15 -39.35
C ALA A 447 -14.10 25.67 -40.28
N GLU A 448 -13.09 26.50 -40.57
CA GLU A 448 -11.95 26.12 -41.41
C GLU A 448 -10.91 25.26 -40.67
N ILE A 449 -10.96 25.23 -39.33
CA ILE A 449 -10.00 24.51 -38.48
C ILE A 449 -10.65 23.46 -37.58
N LEU A 450 -11.97 23.30 -37.66
CA LEU A 450 -12.74 22.28 -36.95
C LEU A 450 -12.29 20.86 -37.38
N ASP A 451 -12.30 19.92 -36.45
CA ASP A 451 -12.06 18.50 -36.74
C ASP A 451 -13.08 18.02 -37.81
N PRO A 452 -12.63 17.47 -38.96
CA PRO A 452 -13.51 16.92 -39.97
C PRO A 452 -14.51 15.87 -39.46
N HIS A 453 -14.20 15.16 -38.36
CA HIS A 453 -15.09 14.20 -37.73
C HIS A 453 -16.20 14.85 -36.87
N MET A 454 -16.02 16.10 -36.43
CA MET A 454 -17.07 16.87 -35.76
C MET A 454 -18.07 17.49 -36.75
N ALA A 455 -17.66 17.75 -37.99
CA ALA A 455 -18.53 18.25 -39.04
C ALA A 455 -19.41 17.12 -39.61
N HIS A 456 -20.61 16.93 -39.08
CA HIS A 456 -21.61 16.03 -39.69
C HIS A 456 -22.19 16.62 -40.98
N ASP A 457 -22.37 15.78 -42.00
CA ASP A 457 -22.92 16.14 -43.33
C ASP A 457 -24.41 16.53 -43.31
N GLU A 458 -25.14 16.24 -42.23
CA GLU A 458 -26.59 16.41 -42.18
C GLU A 458 -27.01 17.85 -41.83
N HIS A 459 -27.51 18.53 -42.88
CA HIS A 459 -28.20 19.82 -42.87
C HIS A 459 -27.35 21.09 -42.67
N ARG A 460 -26.80 21.56 -43.81
CA ARG A 460 -26.21 22.91 -44.01
C ARG A 460 -27.00 24.11 -43.45
N LEU A 461 -28.31 24.01 -43.21
CA LEU A 461 -29.09 25.09 -42.56
C LEU A 461 -28.91 25.14 -41.04
N TYR A 462 -28.73 24.00 -40.38
CA TYR A 462 -28.49 23.95 -38.92
C TYR A 462 -27.02 24.16 -38.57
N GLY A 463 -26.10 23.96 -39.52
CA GLY A 463 -24.66 24.12 -39.32
C GLY A 463 -24.25 25.50 -38.75
N GLU A 464 -24.82 26.61 -39.24
CA GLU A 464 -24.51 27.94 -38.67
C GLU A 464 -25.01 28.12 -37.24
N MET A 465 -26.22 27.62 -36.93
CA MET A 465 -26.77 27.67 -35.58
C MET A 465 -25.96 26.80 -34.63
N TRP A 466 -25.60 25.58 -35.04
CA TRP A 466 -24.76 24.67 -34.26
C TRP A 466 -23.38 25.27 -33.99
N MET A 467 -22.75 25.90 -35.00
CA MET A 467 -21.46 26.55 -34.83
C MET A 467 -21.55 27.72 -33.84
N ARG A 468 -22.60 28.56 -33.93
CA ARG A 468 -22.81 29.73 -33.06
C ARG A 468 -23.24 29.38 -31.63
N SER A 469 -24.06 28.35 -31.46
CA SER A 469 -24.64 27.98 -30.15
C SER A 469 -23.76 27.03 -29.33
N TYR A 470 -22.90 26.22 -29.98
CA TYR A 470 -22.12 25.19 -29.27
C TYR A 470 -20.62 25.29 -29.55
N ILE A 471 -20.19 25.28 -30.81
CA ILE A 471 -18.74 25.23 -31.14
C ILE A 471 -18.01 26.53 -30.73
N ILE A 472 -18.47 27.70 -31.17
CA ILE A 472 -17.87 28.99 -30.81
C ILE A 472 -17.88 29.20 -29.28
N PRO A 473 -19.00 28.92 -28.56
CA PRO A 473 -19.01 28.92 -27.09
C PRO A 473 -18.06 27.92 -26.42
N LEU A 474 -17.70 26.79 -27.04
CA LEU A 474 -16.71 25.83 -26.50
C LEU A 474 -15.26 26.29 -26.74
N VAL A 475 -14.96 26.94 -27.87
CA VAL A 475 -13.61 27.47 -28.14
C VAL A 475 -13.21 28.56 -27.14
N ALA A 476 -14.14 29.43 -26.73
CA ALA A 476 -13.85 30.56 -25.85
C ALA A 476 -13.27 30.14 -24.46
N PRO A 477 -13.85 29.16 -23.73
CA PRO A 477 -13.21 28.49 -22.59
C PRO A 477 -11.80 27.99 -22.92
N GLY A 478 -11.60 27.23 -24.01
CA GLY A 478 -10.30 26.69 -24.41
C GLY A 478 -9.22 27.76 -24.56
N LEU A 479 -9.53 28.83 -25.30
CA LEU A 479 -8.64 29.99 -25.46
C LEU A 479 -8.35 30.68 -24.12
N SER A 480 -9.38 31.01 -23.33
CA SER A 480 -9.20 31.71 -22.05
C SER A 480 -8.38 30.89 -21.02
N CYS A 481 -8.49 29.56 -21.07
CA CYS A 481 -7.73 28.67 -20.21
C CYS A 481 -6.26 28.57 -20.65
N SER A 482 -5.99 28.51 -21.96
CA SER A 482 -4.65 28.37 -22.54
C SER A 482 -3.89 29.70 -22.74
N MET A 483 -4.26 30.76 -22.01
CA MET A 483 -3.54 32.04 -22.02
C MET A 483 -2.11 31.91 -21.48
N GLY A 484 -1.14 32.60 -22.07
CA GLY A 484 0.26 32.54 -21.65
C GLY A 484 0.55 33.08 -20.23
N SER A 485 -0.33 33.91 -19.67
CA SER A 485 -0.15 34.53 -18.34
C SER A 485 -1.12 33.97 -17.30
N LEU A 486 -0.58 33.61 -16.12
CA LEU A 486 -1.30 33.09 -14.96
C LEU A 486 -2.50 33.93 -14.49
N LYS A 487 -2.48 35.26 -14.74
CA LYS A 487 -3.51 36.18 -14.27
C LYS A 487 -4.73 36.23 -15.18
N ASP A 488 -4.55 35.88 -16.44
CA ASP A 488 -5.57 35.97 -17.49
C ASP A 488 -6.35 34.66 -17.63
N ARG A 489 -5.91 33.60 -16.93
CA ARG A 489 -6.56 32.29 -16.87
C ARG A 489 -7.70 32.26 -15.83
N PRO A 490 -8.90 31.78 -16.18
CA PRO A 490 -10.04 31.68 -15.27
C PRO A 490 -9.84 30.59 -14.21
N GLY A 491 -10.51 30.73 -13.06
CA GLY A 491 -10.62 29.61 -12.10
C GLY A 491 -11.54 28.51 -12.64
N MET A 492 -11.17 27.23 -12.43
CA MET A 492 -11.91 26.08 -12.97
C MET A 492 -13.40 26.04 -12.61
N GLN A 493 -13.84 26.59 -11.47
CA GLN A 493 -15.27 26.67 -11.16
C GLN A 493 -16.06 27.45 -12.24
N ASN A 494 -15.48 28.56 -12.73
CA ASN A 494 -16.10 29.38 -13.77
C ASN A 494 -16.04 28.69 -15.14
N VAL A 495 -15.01 27.88 -15.40
CA VAL A 495 -14.87 27.09 -16.62
C VAL A 495 -15.92 25.98 -16.65
N CYS A 496 -16.02 25.20 -15.58
CA CYS A 496 -17.04 24.16 -15.45
C CYS A 496 -18.47 24.73 -15.54
N ALA A 497 -18.76 25.87 -14.91
CA ALA A 497 -20.07 26.52 -15.02
C ALA A 497 -20.43 26.89 -16.47
N LYS A 498 -19.48 27.42 -17.25
CA LYS A 498 -19.68 27.70 -18.68
C LYS A 498 -19.92 26.44 -19.50
N LEU A 499 -19.13 25.38 -19.27
CA LEU A 499 -19.26 24.12 -19.99
C LEU A 499 -20.55 23.38 -19.65
N CYS A 500 -21.02 23.42 -18.40
CA CYS A 500 -22.34 22.91 -18.02
C CYS A 500 -23.46 23.65 -18.75
N ALA A 501 -23.44 24.99 -18.79
CA ALA A 501 -24.46 25.77 -19.49
C ALA A 501 -24.50 25.46 -21.00
N ILE A 502 -23.35 25.26 -21.65
CA ILE A 502 -23.30 24.86 -23.07
C ILE A 502 -23.86 23.44 -23.26
N LYS A 503 -23.54 22.51 -22.35
CA LYS A 503 -24.07 21.14 -22.38
C LYS A 503 -25.59 21.11 -22.18
N GLU A 504 -26.11 21.88 -21.22
CA GLU A 504 -27.55 21.98 -20.94
C GLU A 504 -28.29 22.53 -22.17
N ALA A 505 -27.82 23.65 -22.74
CA ALA A 505 -28.38 24.23 -23.97
C ALA A 505 -28.26 23.33 -25.21
N PHE A 506 -27.31 22.39 -25.24
CA PHE A 506 -27.21 21.38 -26.30
C PHE A 506 -28.26 20.28 -26.10
N LEU A 507 -28.39 19.76 -24.88
CA LEU A 507 -29.38 18.72 -24.57
C LEU A 507 -30.82 19.22 -24.76
N GLU A 508 -31.14 20.44 -24.33
CA GLU A 508 -32.45 21.09 -24.54
C GLU A 508 -32.79 21.33 -26.02
N SER A 509 -31.82 21.20 -26.94
CA SER A 509 -32.03 21.38 -28.38
C SER A 509 -32.15 20.06 -29.16
N CYS A 510 -32.03 18.92 -28.47
CA CYS A 510 -32.15 17.57 -29.05
C CYS A 510 -33.51 16.91 -28.75
N ASP A 511 -34.34 17.53 -27.90
CA ASP A 511 -35.74 17.19 -27.63
C ASP A 511 -36.71 18.03 -28.51
#